data_AF-A0A2V5JE60-F1
#
_entry.id   AF-A0A2V5JE60-F1
#
_cell.length_a   1.000
_cell.length_b   1.000
_cell.length_c   1.000
_cell.angle_alpha   90.00
_cell.angle_beta   90.00
_cell.angle_gamma   90.00
#
_symmetry.space_group_name_H-M   'P 1'
#
loop_
_entity.id
_entity.type
_entity.pdbx_description
1 polymer ?
#
loop_
_entity_poly.entity_id
_entity_poly.type
_entity_poly.pdbx_seq_one_letter_code
_entity_poly.pdbx_strand_id
1 'polypeptide(L)'
;MAARPQNIGIKAIEVYFPIQCVDQAELEKFDGVSEGKYTIGLGQTKMSFCDDREDIYSICLTTFSSLLRKYNVDPNSIGRLEVGTETLLDKSKSVKSVLMQLLAPHGNTNVEGVDNVNACYGGTNAVLNSLNWIESSAWDGRDAVVVCGDIALYAEGAARPTGGAGCVAMLIGPDAPIVLDTALRASYVTHAYDFYKPDLTSEYPVVDGHFSLRCYTEAVDACYKAFNAREKVLKEKAQNGTNGVSDESKTGLDRFDYFAYHAPTCKLVQKSYGRMLYNDFLANPTHPAFAEVAPELRDLDYEKSLTDKNVEKTFMALTKKRFAERVKPAIEVATLCGNMYTGTVWAGLASLLSYVKFDPSEPKRVGIFSYGSGLASSMLSAKVVGDVSTIVEKLDLINRLNSRVVLPPQSYVEMCDLRKHAHLKKNFKPSGNTETLFPGTYYLTEVDDMFRRKYEVKA
;
A
#
# COMPACT_ATOMS: atom_id res chain seq x y z
N MET A 1 23.77 24.47 -16.17
CA MET A 1 23.02 23.72 -15.15
C MET A 1 21.88 23.01 -15.87
N ALA A 2 21.78 21.69 -15.78
CA ALA A 2 20.59 20.99 -16.29
C ALA A 2 19.35 21.55 -15.57
N ALA A 3 18.24 21.73 -16.29
CA ALA A 3 16.99 22.16 -15.68
C ALA A 3 16.57 21.12 -14.62
N ARG A 4 16.17 21.58 -13.43
CA ARG A 4 15.68 20.66 -12.40
C ARG A 4 14.42 19.96 -12.90
N PRO A 5 14.30 18.62 -12.75
CA PRO A 5 13.08 17.92 -13.14
C PRO A 5 11.87 18.53 -12.44
N GLN A 6 10.79 18.70 -13.19
CA GLN A 6 9.52 19.22 -12.69
C GLN A 6 8.48 18.11 -12.71
N ASN A 7 7.43 18.28 -11.91
CA ASN A 7 6.28 17.36 -11.89
C ASN A 7 6.70 15.90 -11.68
N ILE A 8 7.65 15.67 -10.76
CA ILE A 8 8.16 14.33 -10.48
C ILE A 8 7.06 13.52 -9.80
N GLY A 9 6.77 12.35 -10.34
CA GLY A 9 5.75 11.49 -9.77
C GLY A 9 5.50 10.23 -10.58
N ILE A 10 4.32 9.65 -10.42
CA ILE A 10 3.96 8.35 -10.99
C ILE A 10 3.45 8.55 -12.43
N LYS A 11 4.21 8.02 -13.40
CA LYS A 11 3.90 8.01 -14.84
C LYS A 11 3.02 6.84 -15.23
N ALA A 12 3.22 5.70 -14.58
CA ALA A 12 2.46 4.47 -14.78
C ALA A 12 2.41 3.66 -13.49
N ILE A 13 1.32 2.91 -13.29
CA ILE A 13 1.14 2.01 -12.15
C ILE A 13 0.49 0.71 -12.63
N GLU A 14 1.00 -0.42 -12.15
CA GLU A 14 0.47 -1.76 -12.42
C GLU A 14 0.25 -2.49 -11.11
N VAL A 15 -0.82 -3.29 -11.04
CA VAL A 15 -1.16 -4.09 -9.85
C VAL A 15 -1.29 -5.55 -10.25
N TYR A 16 -0.68 -6.43 -9.48
CA TYR A 16 -0.90 -7.87 -9.51
C TYR A 16 -1.54 -8.34 -8.21
N PHE A 17 -2.45 -9.28 -8.34
CA PHE A 17 -3.00 -10.08 -7.25
C PHE A 17 -3.28 -11.49 -7.80
N PRO A 18 -3.13 -12.54 -6.99
CA PRO A 18 -3.52 -13.88 -7.39
C PRO A 18 -4.97 -13.93 -7.88
N ILE A 19 -5.25 -14.80 -8.87
CA ILE A 19 -6.61 -14.98 -9.39
C ILE A 19 -7.53 -15.67 -8.39
N GLN A 20 -6.98 -16.44 -7.46
CA GLN A 20 -7.75 -17.18 -6.46
C GLN A 20 -7.98 -16.33 -5.21
N CYS A 21 -9.18 -16.41 -4.66
CA CYS A 21 -9.55 -15.72 -3.44
C CYS A 21 -10.59 -16.50 -2.63
N VAL A 22 -10.67 -16.21 -1.34
CA VAL A 22 -11.68 -16.79 -0.43
C VAL A 22 -12.66 -15.70 -0.03
N ASP A 23 -13.94 -16.04 0.02
CA ASP A 23 -14.98 -15.13 0.48
C ASP A 23 -15.01 -15.05 2.01
N GLN A 24 -15.02 -13.83 2.54
CA GLN A 24 -14.94 -13.59 3.99
C GLN A 24 -16.20 -14.05 4.72
N ALA A 25 -17.39 -14.00 4.09
CA ALA A 25 -18.61 -14.50 4.73
C ALA A 25 -18.61 -16.03 4.83
N GLU A 26 -18.02 -16.72 3.85
CA GLU A 26 -17.82 -18.17 3.93
C GLU A 26 -16.73 -18.53 4.95
N LEU A 27 -15.68 -17.72 5.06
CA LEU A 27 -14.64 -17.88 6.08
C LEU A 27 -15.19 -17.67 7.50
N GLU A 28 -16.13 -16.73 7.69
CA GLU A 28 -16.83 -16.56 8.99
C GLU A 28 -17.53 -17.84 9.44
N LYS A 29 -18.26 -18.49 8.52
CA LYS A 29 -18.94 -19.77 8.77
C LYS A 29 -17.95 -20.89 9.07
N PHE A 30 -16.88 -20.97 8.28
CA PHE A 30 -15.84 -21.99 8.43
C PHE A 30 -15.10 -21.89 9.77
N ASP A 31 -14.78 -20.67 10.20
CA ASP A 31 -14.11 -20.40 11.48
C ASP A 31 -15.06 -20.47 12.69
N GLY A 32 -16.38 -20.64 12.48
CA GLY A 32 -17.38 -20.69 13.54
C GLY A 32 -17.56 -19.35 14.28
N VAL A 33 -17.36 -18.22 13.60
CA VAL A 33 -17.52 -16.88 14.18
C VAL A 33 -18.87 -16.24 13.81
N SER A 34 -19.26 -15.19 14.53
CA SER A 34 -20.50 -14.47 14.26
C SER A 34 -20.50 -13.82 12.88
N GLU A 35 -21.65 -13.85 12.20
CA GLU A 35 -21.90 -13.11 10.96
C GLU A 35 -21.50 -11.64 11.10
N GLY A 36 -20.79 -11.12 10.10
CA GLY A 36 -20.34 -9.73 10.10
C GLY A 36 -19.01 -9.50 10.82
N LYS A 37 -18.42 -10.48 11.50
CA LYS A 37 -17.14 -10.29 12.20
C LYS A 37 -16.03 -9.83 11.26
N TYR A 38 -15.93 -10.41 10.08
CA TYR A 38 -14.93 -10.10 9.06
C TYR A 38 -15.49 -9.06 8.07
N THR A 39 -16.70 -9.28 7.58
CA THR A 39 -17.31 -8.43 6.54
C THR A 39 -17.67 -7.02 7.03
N ILE A 40 -18.08 -6.87 8.29
CA ILE A 40 -18.42 -5.57 8.89
C ILE A 40 -17.33 -5.13 9.88
N GLY A 41 -16.88 -6.04 10.74
CA GLY A 41 -15.92 -5.78 11.80
C GLY A 41 -14.53 -5.45 11.27
N LEU A 42 -14.07 -6.14 10.22
CA LEU A 42 -12.83 -5.83 9.51
C LEU A 42 -13.08 -5.02 8.24
N GLY A 43 -14.29 -5.09 7.67
CA GLY A 43 -14.62 -4.45 6.40
C GLY A 43 -14.03 -5.19 5.18
N GLN A 44 -13.76 -6.48 5.31
CA GLN A 44 -13.15 -7.31 4.28
C GLN A 44 -14.21 -8.15 3.57
N THR A 45 -14.17 -8.19 2.25
CA THR A 45 -15.11 -8.97 1.43
C THR A 45 -14.49 -10.26 0.93
N LYS A 46 -13.26 -10.18 0.39
CA LYS A 46 -12.51 -11.31 -0.14
C LYS A 46 -11.04 -11.18 0.24
N MET A 47 -10.33 -12.30 0.27
CA MET A 47 -8.90 -12.35 0.56
C MET A 47 -8.19 -13.14 -0.53
N SER A 48 -7.21 -12.51 -1.19
CA SER A 48 -6.36 -13.19 -2.18
C SER A 48 -5.32 -14.05 -1.48
N PHE A 49 -4.99 -15.18 -2.07
CA PHE A 49 -3.95 -16.08 -1.59
C PHE A 49 -3.30 -16.80 -2.76
N CYS A 50 -2.14 -17.39 -2.52
CA CYS A 50 -1.42 -18.19 -3.50
C CYS A 50 -0.85 -19.45 -2.84
N ASP A 51 -0.58 -20.47 -3.65
CA ASP A 51 0.00 -21.74 -3.22
C ASP A 51 1.54 -21.73 -3.31
N ASP A 52 2.15 -22.90 -3.52
CA ASP A 52 3.59 -23.09 -3.65
C ASP A 52 4.15 -22.68 -5.04
N ARG A 53 3.30 -22.27 -6.00
CA ARG A 53 3.71 -21.78 -7.33
C ARG A 53 4.07 -20.31 -7.34
N GLU A 54 3.56 -19.52 -6.40
CA GLU A 54 3.85 -18.08 -6.36
C GLU A 54 4.63 -17.69 -5.10
N ASP A 55 5.67 -16.90 -5.31
CA ASP A 55 6.50 -16.36 -4.25
C ASP A 55 6.79 -14.88 -4.49
N ILE A 56 7.49 -14.22 -3.57
CA ILE A 56 7.77 -12.79 -3.70
C ILE A 56 8.51 -12.44 -5.01
N TYR A 57 9.41 -13.31 -5.48
CA TYR A 57 10.13 -13.08 -6.73
C TYR A 57 9.18 -13.19 -7.91
N SER A 58 8.31 -14.21 -7.94
CA SER A 58 7.40 -14.45 -9.04
C SER A 58 6.33 -13.35 -9.17
N ILE A 59 5.75 -12.89 -8.06
CA ILE A 59 4.76 -11.79 -8.10
C ILE A 59 5.41 -10.46 -8.48
N CYS A 60 6.66 -10.21 -8.07
CA CYS A 60 7.39 -9.00 -8.47
C CYS A 60 7.81 -9.05 -9.95
N LEU A 61 8.28 -10.20 -10.45
CA LEU A 61 8.58 -10.42 -11.88
C LEU A 61 7.32 -10.22 -12.74
N THR A 62 6.20 -10.79 -12.31
CA THR A 62 4.90 -10.66 -12.99
C THR A 62 4.48 -9.20 -13.10
N THR A 63 4.51 -8.47 -11.98
CA THR A 63 4.03 -7.09 -11.93
C THR A 63 4.93 -6.16 -12.74
N PHE A 64 6.25 -6.31 -12.61
CA PHE A 64 7.20 -5.47 -13.34
C PHE A 64 7.17 -5.76 -14.85
N SER A 65 7.16 -7.04 -15.25
CA SER A 65 7.02 -7.45 -16.66
C SER A 65 5.71 -6.94 -17.28
N SER A 66 4.60 -7.02 -16.52
CA SER A 66 3.30 -6.47 -16.93
C SER A 66 3.36 -4.96 -17.15
N LEU A 67 4.00 -4.21 -16.23
CA LEU A 67 4.19 -2.76 -16.37
C LEU A 67 4.99 -2.43 -17.64
N LEU A 68 6.15 -3.08 -17.85
CA LEU A 68 6.99 -2.84 -19.02
C LEU A 68 6.20 -3.07 -20.32
N ARG A 69 5.45 -4.19 -20.39
CA ARG A 69 4.66 -4.57 -21.57
C ARG A 69 3.48 -3.63 -21.82
N LYS A 70 2.63 -3.40 -20.81
CA LYS A 70 1.36 -2.66 -20.98
C LYS A 70 1.57 -1.18 -21.30
N TYR A 71 2.64 -0.60 -20.77
CA TYR A 71 3.00 0.80 -20.98
C TYR A 71 4.11 1.00 -22.02
N ASN A 72 4.55 -0.09 -22.69
CA ASN A 72 5.60 -0.07 -23.70
C ASN A 72 6.87 0.68 -23.23
N VAL A 73 7.31 0.38 -22.01
CA VAL A 73 8.48 1.01 -21.39
C VAL A 73 9.73 0.33 -21.92
N ASP A 74 10.66 1.12 -22.49
CA ASP A 74 11.97 0.62 -22.90
C ASP A 74 12.77 0.21 -21.65
N PRO A 75 13.21 -1.06 -21.52
CA PRO A 75 14.06 -1.49 -20.43
C PRO A 75 15.32 -0.63 -20.23
N ASN A 76 15.85 0.01 -21.29
CA ASN A 76 17.00 0.90 -21.20
C ASN A 76 16.68 2.28 -20.64
N SER A 77 15.40 2.68 -20.57
CA SER A 77 14.97 3.96 -20.00
C SER A 77 14.86 3.93 -18.47
N ILE A 78 15.22 2.82 -17.82
CA ILE A 78 15.19 2.65 -16.36
C ILE A 78 16.60 2.84 -15.79
N GLY A 79 16.78 3.84 -14.94
CA GLY A 79 18.06 4.15 -14.27
C GLY A 79 18.12 3.72 -12.81
N ARG A 80 16.95 3.49 -12.20
CA ARG A 80 16.82 3.02 -10.82
C ARG A 80 15.70 2.01 -10.69
N LEU A 81 15.93 0.94 -9.93
CA LEU A 81 14.95 -0.07 -9.58
C LEU A 81 15.09 -0.40 -8.10
N GLU A 82 14.04 -0.14 -7.32
CA GLU A 82 14.00 -0.50 -5.89
C GLU A 82 12.80 -1.38 -5.59
N VAL A 83 12.97 -2.27 -4.60
CA VAL A 83 11.90 -3.13 -4.12
C VAL A 83 11.56 -2.78 -2.66
N GLY A 84 10.28 -2.74 -2.33
CA GLY A 84 9.79 -2.75 -0.96
C GLY A 84 9.11 -4.08 -0.66
N THR A 85 9.55 -4.79 0.37
CA THR A 85 8.89 -6.04 0.78
C THR A 85 9.23 -6.36 2.23
N GLU A 86 8.37 -7.13 2.88
CA GLU A 86 8.64 -7.82 4.15
C GLU A 86 8.51 -9.34 4.03
N THR A 87 8.42 -9.85 2.79
CA THR A 87 8.36 -11.27 2.45
C THR A 87 9.76 -11.73 2.02
N LEU A 88 10.55 -12.21 2.97
CA LEU A 88 11.96 -12.56 2.74
C LEU A 88 12.12 -14.04 2.39
N LEU A 89 12.76 -14.32 1.25
CA LEU A 89 13.18 -15.68 0.87
C LEU A 89 14.69 -15.90 1.02
N ASP A 90 15.46 -14.83 1.01
CA ASP A 90 16.91 -14.80 1.20
C ASP A 90 17.26 -13.63 2.12
N LYS A 91 18.30 -13.80 2.94
CA LYS A 91 18.72 -12.83 3.95
C LYS A 91 19.76 -11.83 3.43
N SER A 92 20.26 -12.04 2.22
CA SER A 92 21.33 -11.25 1.60
C SER A 92 20.99 -10.90 0.16
N LYS A 93 20.54 -11.88 -0.64
CA LYS A 93 20.16 -11.65 -2.03
C LYS A 93 18.83 -10.90 -2.11
N SER A 94 18.86 -9.73 -2.73
CA SER A 94 17.68 -8.88 -2.94
C SER A 94 16.74 -9.42 -4.01
N VAL A 95 15.43 -9.19 -3.85
CA VAL A 95 14.41 -9.31 -4.89
C VAL A 95 14.80 -8.47 -6.10
N LYS A 96 15.32 -7.25 -5.89
CA LYS A 96 15.82 -6.39 -6.97
C LYS A 96 16.79 -7.11 -7.90
N SER A 97 17.73 -7.89 -7.35
CA SER A 97 18.70 -8.63 -8.16
C SER A 97 18.06 -9.74 -9.00
N VAL A 98 16.91 -10.28 -8.58
CA VAL A 98 16.11 -11.22 -9.37
C VAL A 98 15.39 -10.50 -10.50
N LEU A 99 14.85 -9.30 -10.24
CA LEU A 99 14.16 -8.48 -11.25
C LEU A 99 15.08 -7.97 -12.37
N MET A 100 16.39 -7.91 -12.14
CA MET A 100 17.36 -7.58 -13.19
C MET A 100 17.31 -8.56 -14.39
N GLN A 101 16.71 -9.75 -14.24
CA GLN A 101 16.42 -10.64 -15.37
C GLN A 101 15.51 -10.01 -16.45
N LEU A 102 14.78 -8.94 -16.12
CA LEU A 102 13.94 -8.20 -17.08
C LEU A 102 14.67 -7.04 -17.77
N LEU A 103 15.84 -6.62 -17.28
CA LEU A 103 16.59 -5.47 -17.81
C LEU A 103 17.93 -5.89 -18.42
N ALA A 104 18.65 -6.80 -17.77
CA ALA A 104 19.99 -7.25 -18.21
C ALA A 104 20.00 -7.87 -19.61
N PRO A 105 19.01 -8.67 -20.06
CA PRO A 105 18.97 -9.18 -21.43
C PRO A 105 18.88 -8.09 -22.51
N HIS A 106 18.43 -6.88 -22.15
CA HIS A 106 18.38 -5.72 -23.02
C HIS A 106 19.67 -4.89 -23.00
N GLY A 107 20.69 -5.32 -22.24
CA GLY A 107 21.96 -4.61 -22.06
C GLY A 107 21.95 -3.60 -20.90
N ASN A 108 20.83 -3.45 -20.17
CA ASN A 108 20.74 -2.49 -19.07
C ASN A 108 21.09 -3.13 -17.73
N THR A 109 22.34 -3.00 -17.31
CA THR A 109 22.85 -3.46 -16.00
C THR A 109 23.23 -2.31 -15.06
N ASN A 110 23.40 -1.10 -15.60
CA ASN A 110 23.69 0.10 -14.82
C ASN A 110 22.39 0.69 -14.26
N VAL A 111 21.84 0.05 -13.23
CA VAL A 111 20.56 0.41 -12.61
C VAL A 111 20.73 0.44 -11.09
N GLU A 112 20.63 1.63 -10.48
CA GLU A 112 20.73 1.80 -9.03
C GLU A 112 19.56 1.17 -8.27
N GLY A 113 19.68 1.08 -6.94
CA GLY A 113 18.62 0.60 -6.04
C GLY A 113 18.77 -0.87 -5.63
N VAL A 114 18.15 -1.20 -4.49
CA VAL A 114 18.08 -2.52 -3.83
C VAL A 114 16.75 -2.66 -3.09
N ASP A 115 16.64 -3.62 -2.18
CA ASP A 115 15.42 -3.83 -1.38
C ASP A 115 15.38 -2.93 -0.14
N ASN A 116 14.17 -2.54 0.27
CA ASN A 116 13.85 -1.77 1.46
C ASN A 116 12.91 -2.56 2.36
N VAL A 117 13.29 -2.75 3.63
CA VAL A 117 12.54 -3.59 4.57
C VAL A 117 12.27 -2.81 5.86
N ASN A 118 11.00 -2.53 6.13
CA ASN A 118 10.46 -2.22 7.46
C ASN A 118 8.95 -2.51 7.41
N ALA A 119 8.57 -3.76 7.64
CA ALA A 119 7.18 -4.21 7.53
C ALA A 119 6.50 -3.63 6.26
N CYS A 120 5.25 -3.19 6.38
CA CYS A 120 4.46 -2.62 5.29
C CYS A 120 4.94 -1.23 4.79
N TYR A 121 6.00 -0.64 5.36
CA TYR A 121 6.52 0.68 4.97
C TYR A 121 7.55 0.63 3.83
N GLY A 122 8.16 -0.53 3.56
CA GLY A 122 9.28 -0.68 2.60
C GLY A 122 9.02 -0.07 1.22
N GLY A 123 7.80 -0.24 0.68
CA GLY A 123 7.42 0.33 -0.63
C GLY A 123 7.42 1.85 -0.65
N THR A 124 6.96 2.49 0.42
CA THR A 124 7.00 3.96 0.55
C THR A 124 8.42 4.48 0.68
N ASN A 125 9.30 3.77 1.40
CA ASN A 125 10.70 4.16 1.47
C ASN A 125 11.38 4.11 0.08
N ALA A 126 11.09 3.06 -0.71
CA ALA A 126 11.56 2.95 -2.09
C ALA A 126 11.05 4.10 -3.00
N VAL A 127 9.80 4.53 -2.83
CA VAL A 127 9.27 5.73 -3.51
C VAL A 127 10.04 6.98 -3.10
N LEU A 128 10.25 7.19 -1.80
CA LEU A 128 10.98 8.37 -1.31
C LEU A 128 12.43 8.39 -1.82
N ASN A 129 13.12 7.25 -1.80
CA ASN A 129 14.47 7.12 -2.34
C ASN A 129 14.51 7.44 -3.84
N SER A 130 13.51 6.97 -4.60
CA SER A 130 13.39 7.23 -6.05
C SER A 130 13.15 8.71 -6.36
N LEU A 131 12.26 9.37 -5.61
CA LEU A 131 12.03 10.81 -5.73
C LEU A 131 13.31 11.59 -5.41
N ASN A 132 13.98 11.25 -4.30
CA ASN A 132 15.23 11.90 -3.91
C ASN A 132 16.34 11.68 -4.97
N TRP A 133 16.41 10.50 -5.59
CA TRP A 133 17.38 10.20 -6.65
C TRP A 133 17.14 11.07 -7.88
N ILE A 134 15.89 11.20 -8.35
CA ILE A 134 15.54 12.06 -9.49
C ILE A 134 15.88 13.54 -9.21
N GLU A 135 15.67 14.02 -7.97
CA GLU A 135 16.02 15.39 -7.57
C GLU A 135 17.54 15.62 -7.35
N SER A 136 18.33 14.55 -7.33
CA SER A 136 19.75 14.62 -6.98
C SER A 136 20.66 14.95 -8.18
N SER A 137 21.91 15.29 -7.90
CA SER A 137 22.94 15.42 -8.93
C SER A 137 23.35 14.09 -9.58
N ALA A 138 22.91 12.95 -9.04
CA ALA A 138 23.17 11.62 -9.56
C ALA A 138 22.13 11.16 -10.59
N TRP A 139 21.04 11.92 -10.77
CA TRP A 139 20.03 11.60 -11.78
C TRP A 139 20.64 11.68 -13.19
N ASP A 140 20.43 10.62 -13.97
CA ASP A 140 20.99 10.46 -15.31
C ASP A 140 19.97 10.67 -16.44
N GLY A 141 18.79 11.20 -16.10
CA GLY A 141 17.70 11.47 -17.03
C GLY A 141 16.73 10.30 -17.24
N ARG A 142 17.01 9.11 -16.70
CA ARG A 142 16.15 7.93 -16.82
C ARG A 142 15.06 7.88 -15.74
N ASP A 143 14.02 7.10 -15.98
CA ASP A 143 12.96 6.88 -15.00
C ASP A 143 13.43 5.92 -13.89
N ALA A 144 12.79 6.02 -12.72
CA ALA A 144 12.89 5.05 -11.65
C ALA A 144 11.71 4.08 -11.68
N VAL A 145 11.90 2.85 -11.21
CA VAL A 145 10.83 1.89 -10.97
C VAL A 145 10.85 1.48 -9.50
N VAL A 146 9.68 1.52 -8.87
CA VAL A 146 9.47 0.94 -7.54
C VAL A 146 8.54 -0.24 -7.67
N VAL A 147 8.97 -1.39 -7.15
CA VAL A 147 8.13 -2.59 -7.03
C VAL A 147 7.89 -2.86 -5.56
N CYS A 148 6.65 -3.02 -5.14
CA CYS A 148 6.32 -3.32 -3.75
C CYS A 148 5.23 -4.37 -3.68
N GLY A 149 5.47 -5.44 -2.93
CA GLY A 149 4.58 -6.59 -2.91
C GLY A 149 4.95 -7.56 -1.83
N ASP A 150 3.97 -8.38 -1.47
CA ASP A 150 4.07 -9.27 -0.32
C ASP A 150 3.02 -10.38 -0.39
N ILE A 151 3.28 -11.41 0.41
CA ILE A 151 2.36 -12.51 0.70
C ILE A 151 2.11 -12.47 2.21
N ALA A 152 0.98 -11.87 2.61
CA ALA A 152 0.60 -11.64 3.99
C ALA A 152 -0.12 -12.85 4.57
N LEU A 153 0.64 -13.65 5.34
CA LEU A 153 0.16 -14.88 5.97
C LEU A 153 0.21 -14.80 7.48
N TYR A 154 -0.78 -15.41 8.11
CA TYR A 154 -0.92 -15.50 9.55
C TYR A 154 -1.27 -16.93 9.95
N ALA A 155 -0.80 -17.32 11.14
CA ALA A 155 -1.20 -18.58 11.75
C ALA A 155 -2.73 -18.63 11.97
N GLU A 156 -3.24 -19.82 12.30
CA GLU A 156 -4.64 -19.98 12.68
C GLU A 156 -5.04 -19.03 13.81
N GLY A 157 -6.21 -18.41 13.67
CA GLY A 157 -6.75 -17.48 14.66
C GLY A 157 -7.21 -16.17 14.06
N ALA A 158 -7.41 -15.17 14.93
CA ALA A 158 -8.13 -13.94 14.60
C ALA A 158 -7.44 -13.04 13.55
N ALA A 159 -6.15 -13.23 13.27
CA ALA A 159 -5.40 -12.47 12.27
C ALA A 159 -5.40 -13.11 10.88
N ARG A 160 -5.74 -14.41 10.76
CA ARG A 160 -5.82 -15.11 9.46
C ARG A 160 -6.70 -14.38 8.43
N PRO A 161 -7.88 -13.84 8.77
CA PRO A 161 -8.75 -13.14 7.83
C PRO A 161 -8.22 -11.77 7.37
N THR A 162 -7.12 -11.27 7.95
CA THR A 162 -6.47 -10.00 7.58
C THR A 162 -5.27 -10.18 6.65
N GLY A 163 -5.03 -11.40 6.18
CA GLY A 163 -4.02 -11.71 5.17
C GLY A 163 -4.37 -11.14 3.80
N GLY A 164 -3.58 -11.56 2.81
CA GLY A 164 -3.72 -11.12 1.42
C GLY A 164 -2.44 -11.37 0.64
N ALA A 165 -2.49 -11.18 -0.66
CA ALA A 165 -1.31 -11.27 -1.52
C ALA A 165 -1.46 -10.34 -2.71
N GLY A 166 -0.35 -9.70 -3.08
CA GLY A 166 -0.31 -8.84 -4.25
C GLY A 166 0.97 -8.03 -4.35
N CYS A 167 1.11 -7.34 -5.48
CA CYS A 167 2.27 -6.54 -5.80
C CYS A 167 1.88 -5.35 -6.68
N VAL A 168 2.61 -4.25 -6.55
CA VAL A 168 2.42 -3.01 -7.31
C VAL A 168 3.77 -2.61 -7.89
N ALA A 169 3.79 -2.25 -9.17
CA ALA A 169 4.93 -1.62 -9.81
C ALA A 169 4.56 -0.19 -10.23
N MET A 170 5.43 0.77 -9.99
CA MET A 170 5.24 2.18 -10.32
C MET A 170 6.44 2.68 -11.13
N LEU A 171 6.18 3.29 -12.29
CA LEU A 171 7.16 4.05 -13.05
C LEU A 171 7.14 5.49 -12.55
N ILE A 172 8.29 5.98 -12.08
CA ILE A 172 8.44 7.30 -11.44
C ILE A 172 9.42 8.14 -12.27
N GLY A 173 9.02 9.35 -12.63
CA GLY A 173 9.82 10.25 -13.44
C GLY A 173 9.26 11.67 -13.49
N PRO A 174 9.92 12.60 -14.20
CA PRO A 174 9.39 13.93 -14.45
C PRO A 174 8.14 13.90 -15.33
N ASP A 175 7.42 15.02 -15.35
CA ASP A 175 6.23 15.25 -16.19
C ASP A 175 5.14 14.18 -16.01
N ALA A 176 4.98 13.72 -14.77
CA ALA A 176 4.00 12.72 -14.41
C ALA A 176 2.58 13.29 -14.32
N PRO A 177 1.53 12.52 -14.71
CA PRO A 177 0.13 12.91 -14.49
C PRO A 177 -0.26 12.87 -13.01
N ILE A 178 0.50 12.13 -12.18
CA ILE A 178 0.31 12.02 -10.72
C ILE A 178 1.59 12.54 -10.05
N VAL A 179 1.61 13.82 -9.71
CA VAL A 179 2.79 14.51 -9.16
C VAL A 179 2.85 14.34 -7.65
N LEU A 180 3.99 13.92 -7.11
CA LEU A 180 4.20 13.80 -5.67
C LEU A 180 4.69 15.16 -5.13
N ASP A 181 4.08 15.65 -4.03
CA ASP A 181 4.56 16.86 -3.38
C ASP A 181 5.85 16.55 -2.58
N THR A 182 7.00 16.49 -3.27
CA THR A 182 8.29 16.03 -2.70
C THR A 182 8.72 16.79 -1.45
N ALA A 183 8.34 18.07 -1.35
CA ALA A 183 8.63 18.92 -0.20
C ALA A 183 7.63 18.77 0.97
N LEU A 184 6.43 18.25 0.75
CA LEU A 184 5.34 18.14 1.72
C LEU A 184 5.16 16.66 2.15
N ARG A 185 6.07 16.23 3.02
CA ARG A 185 6.09 14.90 3.62
C ARG A 185 6.37 14.99 5.11
N ALA A 186 5.82 14.05 5.87
CA ALA A 186 6.00 13.97 7.31
C ALA A 186 6.12 12.51 7.73
N SER A 187 7.06 12.23 8.64
CA SER A 187 7.36 10.87 9.09
C SER A 187 7.26 10.76 10.61
N TYR A 188 6.91 9.57 11.08
CA TYR A 188 7.00 9.17 12.47
C TYR A 188 7.60 7.77 12.55
N VAL A 189 8.70 7.64 13.29
CA VAL A 189 9.46 6.40 13.47
C VAL A 189 9.79 6.27 14.95
N THR A 190 9.49 5.12 15.54
CA THR A 190 9.78 4.82 16.94
C THR A 190 10.03 3.32 17.11
N HIS A 191 10.57 2.91 18.25
CA HIS A 191 10.74 1.50 18.57
C HIS A 191 9.45 0.91 19.14
N ALA A 192 8.93 -0.16 18.55
CA ALA A 192 7.74 -0.89 18.99
C ALA A 192 7.85 -2.39 18.64
N TYR A 193 7.19 -3.24 19.44
CA TYR A 193 7.00 -4.67 19.17
C TYR A 193 5.52 -4.99 18.94
N ASP A 194 4.87 -4.19 18.08
CA ASP A 194 3.44 -4.36 17.76
C ASP A 194 3.18 -5.50 16.76
N PHE A 195 4.07 -5.64 15.77
CA PHE A 195 4.12 -6.77 14.84
C PHE A 195 5.56 -6.93 14.36
N TYR A 196 6.07 -8.17 14.37
CA TYR A 196 7.44 -8.48 13.97
C TYR A 196 7.59 -9.97 13.62
N LYS A 197 8.62 -10.32 12.85
CA LYS A 197 8.91 -11.70 12.38
C LYS A 197 10.26 -12.18 12.94
N PRO A 198 10.33 -12.56 14.23
CA PRO A 198 11.58 -12.95 14.86
C PRO A 198 11.99 -14.40 14.53
N ASP A 199 11.02 -15.27 14.23
CA ASP A 199 11.27 -16.66 13.87
C ASP A 199 11.53 -16.78 12.37
N LEU A 200 12.80 -16.93 12.01
CA LEU A 200 13.24 -17.06 10.63
C LEU A 200 12.90 -18.43 10.00
N THR A 201 12.27 -19.34 10.75
CA THR A 201 11.82 -20.65 10.26
C THR A 201 10.33 -20.69 9.89
N SER A 202 9.62 -19.58 10.14
CA SER A 202 8.19 -19.43 9.93
C SER A 202 7.90 -18.18 9.09
N GLU A 203 6.91 -18.27 8.19
CA GLU A 203 6.40 -17.08 7.50
C GLU A 203 5.48 -16.24 8.40
N TYR A 204 5.00 -16.82 9.50
CA TYR A 204 4.03 -16.16 10.37
C TYR A 204 4.69 -15.14 11.31
N PRO A 205 4.07 -13.97 11.48
CA PRO A 205 4.54 -12.94 12.40
C PRO A 205 4.13 -13.26 13.84
N VAL A 206 4.85 -12.65 14.80
CA VAL A 206 4.34 -12.39 16.14
C VAL A 206 3.60 -11.05 16.09
N VAL A 207 2.36 -11.03 16.58
CA VAL A 207 1.49 -9.85 16.53
C VAL A 207 0.79 -9.62 17.87
N ASP A 208 0.93 -8.40 18.40
CA ASP A 208 0.04 -7.89 19.43
C ASP A 208 -1.05 -7.05 18.75
N GLY A 209 -2.22 -7.66 18.56
CA GLY A 209 -3.33 -7.05 17.82
C GLY A 209 -3.86 -5.76 18.47
N HIS A 210 -3.84 -5.65 19.80
CA HIS A 210 -4.31 -4.44 20.48
C HIS A 210 -3.25 -3.34 20.41
N PHE A 211 -1.98 -3.70 20.61
CA PHE A 211 -0.90 -2.74 20.55
C PHE A 211 -0.66 -2.21 19.13
N SER A 212 -0.79 -3.04 18.09
CA SER A 212 -0.69 -2.60 16.68
C SER A 212 -1.76 -1.59 16.27
N LEU A 213 -3.01 -1.75 16.73
CA LEU A 213 -4.06 -0.75 16.49
C LEU A 213 -3.73 0.60 17.16
N ARG A 214 -3.15 0.55 18.36
CA ARG A 214 -2.71 1.74 19.09
C ARG A 214 -1.54 2.42 18.37
N CYS A 215 -0.48 1.68 18.03
CA CYS A 215 0.69 2.19 17.30
C CYS A 215 0.30 2.82 15.95
N TYR A 216 -0.61 2.20 15.21
CA TYR A 216 -1.13 2.77 13.97
C TYR A 216 -1.83 4.12 14.21
N THR A 217 -2.66 4.21 15.26
CA THR A 217 -3.39 5.44 15.61
C THR A 217 -2.43 6.56 16.04
N GLU A 218 -1.41 6.25 16.85
CA GLU A 218 -0.35 7.20 17.22
C GLU A 218 0.42 7.69 15.99
N ALA A 219 0.73 6.78 15.05
CA ALA A 219 1.41 7.14 13.80
C ALA A 219 0.57 8.08 12.92
N VAL A 220 -0.76 7.88 12.86
CA VAL A 220 -1.68 8.81 12.18
C VAL A 220 -1.63 10.19 12.81
N ASP A 221 -1.73 10.28 14.14
CA ASP A 221 -1.68 11.55 14.88
C ASP A 221 -0.34 12.27 14.63
N ALA A 222 0.78 11.56 14.81
CA ALA A 222 2.11 12.12 14.68
C ALA A 222 2.42 12.58 13.25
N CYS A 223 2.13 11.74 12.25
CA CYS A 223 2.35 12.10 10.85
C CYS A 223 1.46 13.27 10.43
N TYR A 224 0.18 13.29 10.82
CA TYR A 224 -0.71 14.38 10.44
C TYR A 224 -0.31 15.71 11.10
N LYS A 225 0.07 15.69 12.38
CA LYS A 225 0.61 16.87 13.07
C LYS A 225 1.85 17.41 12.38
N ALA A 226 2.81 16.53 12.04
CA ALA A 226 4.03 16.93 11.36
C ALA A 226 3.76 17.41 9.92
N PHE A 227 2.80 16.82 9.22
CA PHE A 227 2.37 17.25 7.88
C PHE A 227 1.80 18.67 7.92
N ASN A 228 0.92 18.95 8.89
CA ASN A 228 0.34 20.27 9.13
C ASN A 228 1.43 21.33 9.42
N ALA A 229 2.38 21.00 10.29
CA ALA A 229 3.51 21.89 10.58
C ALA A 229 4.37 22.16 9.34
N ARG A 230 4.66 21.12 8.55
CA ARG A 230 5.45 21.25 7.32
C ARG A 230 4.74 22.12 6.28
N GLU A 231 3.45 21.93 6.09
CA GLU A 231 2.67 22.74 5.15
C GLU A 231 2.69 24.22 5.52
N LYS A 232 2.57 24.55 6.81
CA LYS A 232 2.67 25.95 7.29
C LYS A 232 4.00 26.58 6.89
N VAL A 233 5.12 25.88 7.13
CA VAL A 233 6.46 26.36 6.74
C VAL A 233 6.58 26.57 5.23
N LEU A 234 6.01 25.67 4.42
CA LEU A 234 6.05 25.81 2.96
C LEU A 234 5.20 26.99 2.46
N LYS A 235 4.02 27.20 3.06
CA LYS A 235 3.15 28.34 2.74
C LYS A 235 3.83 29.66 3.09
N GLU A 236 4.44 29.77 4.27
CA GLU A 236 5.20 30.96 4.69
C GLU A 236 6.36 31.28 3.74
N LYS A 237 7.06 30.26 3.22
CA LYS A 237 8.14 30.45 2.23
C LYS A 237 7.64 30.86 0.84
N ALA A 238 6.45 30.39 0.45
CA ALA A 238 5.85 30.73 -0.84
C ALA A 238 5.16 32.12 -0.80
N GLN A 239 4.66 32.53 0.36
CA GLN A 239 3.93 33.79 0.57
C GLN A 239 4.87 34.87 1.14
N ASN A 240 5.70 35.48 0.28
CA ASN A 240 6.20 36.82 0.55
C ASN A 240 5.05 37.86 0.41
N GLY A 241 4.08 37.85 1.33
CA GLY A 241 3.22 39.01 1.59
C GLY A 241 1.75 39.01 1.12
N THR A 242 1.12 37.88 0.77
CA THR A 242 -0.35 37.85 0.53
C THR A 242 -1.05 36.84 1.43
N ASN A 243 -1.92 37.34 2.32
CA ASN A 243 -2.84 36.55 3.12
C ASN A 243 -3.83 35.85 2.18
N GLY A 244 -3.60 34.56 1.90
CA GLY A 244 -4.62 33.74 1.26
C GLY A 244 -5.87 33.69 2.15
N VAL A 245 -7.04 33.91 1.56
CA VAL A 245 -8.32 33.79 2.28
C VAL A 245 -8.47 32.33 2.73
N SER A 246 -8.45 32.09 4.04
CA SER A 246 -8.83 30.79 4.60
C SER A 246 -10.34 30.66 4.54
N ASP A 247 -10.83 29.65 3.83
CA ASP A 247 -12.25 29.27 3.87
C ASP A 247 -12.56 28.69 5.27
N GLU A 248 -13.14 29.51 6.13
CA GLU A 248 -13.47 29.17 7.53
C GLU A 248 -14.54 28.06 7.65
N SER A 249 -15.13 27.60 6.52
CA SER A 249 -16.06 26.48 6.51
C SER A 249 -15.37 25.11 6.44
N LYS A 250 -14.08 25.06 6.09
CA LYS A 250 -13.32 23.83 5.83
C LYS A 250 -12.44 23.44 7.01
N THR A 251 -12.45 22.15 7.36
CA THR A 251 -11.50 21.61 8.33
C THR A 251 -10.14 21.32 7.67
N GLY A 252 -9.10 21.04 8.46
CA GLY A 252 -7.79 20.67 7.93
C GLY A 252 -7.85 19.48 6.97
N LEU A 253 -8.71 18.50 7.25
CA LEU A 253 -8.96 17.31 6.44
C LEU A 253 -9.52 17.64 5.05
N ASP A 254 -10.22 18.77 4.89
CA ASP A 254 -10.82 19.21 3.62
C ASP A 254 -9.80 19.72 2.59
N ARG A 255 -8.50 19.72 2.92
CA ARG A 255 -7.43 19.96 1.94
C ARG A 255 -7.21 18.81 0.97
N PHE A 256 -7.70 17.62 1.30
CA PHE A 256 -7.55 16.41 0.50
C PHE A 256 -8.90 16.10 -0.16
N ASP A 257 -8.88 16.00 -1.50
CA ASP A 257 -10.03 15.53 -2.27
C ASP A 257 -10.23 14.03 -2.08
N TYR A 258 -9.12 13.28 -1.97
CA TYR A 258 -9.11 11.85 -1.71
C TYR A 258 -8.01 11.44 -0.74
N PHE A 259 -8.11 10.25 -0.18
CA PHE A 259 -7.10 9.72 0.73
C PHE A 259 -6.88 8.22 0.54
N ALA A 260 -5.63 7.81 0.34
CA ALA A 260 -5.19 6.42 0.31
C ALA A 260 -4.42 6.09 1.60
N TYR A 261 -4.66 4.90 2.15
CA TYR A 261 -4.04 4.42 3.39
C TYR A 261 -3.38 3.07 3.18
N HIS A 262 -2.35 2.76 3.96
CA HIS A 262 -2.09 1.36 4.30
C HIS A 262 -3.36 0.79 4.98
N ALA A 263 -3.88 -0.31 4.45
CA ALA A 263 -5.18 -0.84 4.83
C ALA A 263 -5.07 -2.30 5.28
N PRO A 264 -4.55 -2.57 6.49
CA PRO A 264 -4.52 -3.94 7.01
C PRO A 264 -5.94 -4.46 7.24
N THR A 265 -6.88 -3.56 7.57
CA THR A 265 -8.32 -3.78 7.49
C THR A 265 -9.00 -2.50 7.03
N CYS A 266 -10.08 -2.60 6.28
CA CYS A 266 -10.86 -1.44 5.84
C CYS A 266 -11.49 -0.69 7.03
N LYS A 267 -11.85 -1.41 8.11
CA LYS A 267 -12.36 -0.79 9.33
C LYS A 267 -11.32 0.10 10.01
N LEU A 268 -10.05 -0.31 10.08
CA LEU A 268 -9.01 0.53 10.65
C LEU A 268 -8.86 1.83 9.87
N VAL A 269 -8.88 1.77 8.53
CA VAL A 269 -8.83 2.97 7.68
C VAL A 269 -9.98 3.94 7.99
N GLN A 270 -11.20 3.42 8.16
CA GLN A 270 -12.36 4.24 8.55
C GLN A 270 -12.15 4.94 9.90
N LYS A 271 -11.60 4.23 10.89
CA LYS A 271 -11.27 4.81 12.19
C LYS A 271 -10.18 5.87 12.09
N SER A 272 -9.14 5.61 11.30
CA SER A 272 -8.01 6.53 11.10
C SER A 272 -8.42 7.82 10.40
N TYR A 273 -9.32 7.75 9.41
CA TYR A 273 -9.88 8.94 8.78
C TYR A 273 -10.69 9.78 9.77
N GLY A 274 -11.51 9.13 10.61
CA GLY A 274 -12.16 9.77 11.76
C GLY A 274 -11.17 10.39 12.74
N ARG A 275 -10.07 9.69 13.05
CA ARG A 275 -9.01 10.17 13.95
C ARG A 275 -8.33 11.45 13.41
N MET A 276 -8.14 11.58 12.11
CA MET A 276 -7.63 12.82 11.52
C MET A 276 -8.59 14.00 11.74
N LEU A 277 -9.90 13.78 11.63
CA LEU A 277 -10.89 14.81 11.96
C LEU A 277 -10.91 15.14 13.47
N TYR A 278 -10.66 14.16 14.34
CA TYR A 278 -10.46 14.43 15.77
C TYR A 278 -9.25 15.34 16.03
N ASN A 279 -8.15 15.17 15.29
CA ASN A 279 -7.01 16.08 15.39
C ASN A 279 -7.37 17.51 14.92
N ASP A 280 -8.20 17.65 13.88
CA ASP A 280 -8.72 18.97 13.46
C ASP A 280 -9.58 19.60 14.57
N PHE A 281 -10.41 18.81 15.26
CA PHE A 281 -11.20 19.25 16.41
C PHE A 281 -10.32 19.70 17.57
N LEU A 282 -9.27 18.95 17.92
CA LEU A 282 -8.33 19.37 18.96
C LEU A 282 -7.62 20.68 18.61
N ALA A 283 -7.32 20.90 17.33
CA ALA A 283 -6.65 22.11 16.86
C ALA A 283 -7.58 23.34 16.82
N ASN A 284 -8.85 23.16 16.46
CA ASN A 284 -9.86 24.23 16.41
C ASN A 284 -11.23 23.73 16.87
N PRO A 285 -11.46 23.58 18.19
CA PRO A 285 -12.67 22.97 18.73
C PRO A 285 -13.91 23.85 18.54
N THR A 286 -13.72 25.15 18.31
CA THR A 286 -14.80 26.12 18.05
C THR A 286 -15.26 26.16 16.60
N HIS A 287 -14.65 25.36 15.70
CA HIS A 287 -15.05 25.30 14.30
C HIS A 287 -16.51 24.82 14.16
N PRO A 288 -17.34 25.42 13.27
CA PRO A 288 -18.76 25.08 13.14
C PRO A 288 -19.04 23.59 12.90
N ALA A 289 -18.14 22.88 12.22
CA ALA A 289 -18.22 21.43 11.99
C ALA A 289 -18.22 20.58 13.29
N PHE A 290 -17.88 21.16 14.43
CA PHE A 290 -17.80 20.49 15.72
C PHE A 290 -18.81 21.01 16.76
N ALA A 291 -19.79 21.82 16.35
CA ALA A 291 -20.77 22.43 17.25
C ALA A 291 -21.56 21.40 18.10
N GLU A 292 -21.75 20.18 17.58
CA GLU A 292 -22.45 19.08 18.27
C GLU A 292 -21.50 18.09 18.97
N VAL A 293 -20.18 18.32 18.93
CA VAL A 293 -19.19 17.46 19.58
C VAL A 293 -19.13 17.77 21.07
N ALA A 294 -19.26 16.73 21.89
CA ALA A 294 -19.23 16.87 23.34
C ALA A 294 -17.86 17.41 23.81
N PRO A 295 -17.80 18.51 24.60
CA PRO A 295 -16.54 19.16 24.99
C PRO A 295 -15.57 18.23 25.73
N GLU A 296 -16.08 17.28 26.51
CA GLU A 296 -15.28 16.33 27.27
C GLU A 296 -14.38 15.46 26.40
N LEU A 297 -14.71 15.27 25.11
CA LEU A 297 -13.87 14.52 24.18
C LEU A 297 -12.56 15.24 23.89
N ARG A 298 -12.51 16.56 24.06
CA ARG A 298 -11.27 17.36 23.93
C ARG A 298 -10.34 17.17 25.12
N ASP A 299 -10.93 17.06 26.31
CA ASP A 299 -10.19 17.08 27.58
C ASP A 299 -9.71 15.69 28.01
N LEU A 300 -9.94 14.67 27.16
CA LEU A 300 -9.40 13.34 27.36
C LEU A 300 -7.87 13.36 27.37
N ASP A 301 -7.30 12.64 28.34
CA ASP A 301 -5.89 12.28 28.31
C ASP A 301 -5.55 11.56 27.00
N TYR A 302 -4.37 11.86 26.42
CA TYR A 302 -3.99 11.38 25.10
C TYR A 302 -4.04 9.86 25.01
N GLU A 303 -3.48 9.17 26.00
CA GLU A 303 -3.42 7.71 26.07
C GLU A 303 -4.81 7.09 26.07
N LYS A 304 -5.73 7.68 26.83
CA LYS A 304 -7.14 7.26 26.86
C LYS A 304 -7.81 7.50 25.51
N SER A 305 -7.53 8.64 24.88
CA SER A 305 -8.13 9.00 23.59
C SER A 305 -7.82 8.01 22.46
N LEU A 306 -6.70 7.28 22.53
CA LEU A 306 -6.26 6.33 21.48
C LEU A 306 -7.20 5.13 21.33
N THR A 307 -7.93 4.78 22.40
CA THR A 307 -8.81 3.61 22.43
C THR A 307 -10.24 3.94 22.83
N ASP A 308 -10.54 5.22 23.08
CA ASP A 308 -11.85 5.68 23.53
C ASP A 308 -12.94 5.46 22.46
N LYS A 309 -14.03 4.80 22.86
CA LYS A 309 -15.12 4.44 21.96
C LYS A 309 -16.03 5.59 21.59
N ASN A 310 -16.10 6.64 22.42
CA ASN A 310 -16.90 7.82 22.11
C ASN A 310 -16.17 8.68 21.07
N VAL A 311 -14.85 8.85 21.20
CA VAL A 311 -14.01 9.46 20.13
C VAL A 311 -14.18 8.68 18.83
N GLU A 312 -14.00 7.35 18.86
CA GLU A 312 -14.14 6.50 17.66
C GLU A 312 -15.52 6.70 17.00
N LYS A 313 -16.62 6.52 17.75
CA LYS A 313 -17.98 6.61 17.21
C LYS A 313 -18.33 8.01 16.69
N THR A 314 -18.02 9.05 17.44
CA THR A 314 -18.36 10.43 17.10
C THR A 314 -17.68 10.84 15.79
N PHE A 315 -16.37 10.65 15.69
CA PHE A 315 -15.63 11.10 14.51
C PHE A 315 -15.81 10.18 13.29
N MET A 316 -16.09 8.89 13.49
CA MET A 316 -16.56 8.03 12.39
C MET A 316 -17.93 8.44 11.86
N ALA A 317 -18.84 8.89 12.73
CA ALA A 317 -20.15 9.38 12.32
C ALA A 317 -20.02 10.69 11.52
N LEU A 318 -19.25 11.66 12.04
CA LEU A 318 -19.00 12.95 11.36
C LEU A 318 -18.31 12.77 10.00
N THR A 319 -17.40 11.81 9.89
CA THR A 319 -16.70 11.52 8.62
C THR A 319 -17.44 10.58 7.70
N LYS A 320 -18.58 9.99 8.08
CA LYS A 320 -19.23 8.89 7.33
C LYS A 320 -19.44 9.21 5.84
N LYS A 321 -20.00 10.38 5.52
CA LYS A 321 -20.22 10.82 4.13
C LYS A 321 -18.89 11.06 3.41
N ARG A 322 -17.98 11.82 4.03
CA ARG A 322 -16.66 12.12 3.47
C ARG A 322 -15.84 10.86 3.22
N PHE A 323 -15.91 9.88 4.11
CA PHE A 323 -15.24 8.59 3.95
C PHE A 323 -15.75 7.84 2.71
N ALA A 324 -17.07 7.79 2.51
CA ALA A 324 -17.67 7.14 1.35
C ALA A 324 -17.25 7.80 0.02
N GLU A 325 -17.09 9.13 0.01
CA GLU A 325 -16.71 9.90 -1.19
C GLU A 325 -15.19 9.92 -1.44
N ARG A 326 -14.40 10.06 -0.38
CA ARG A 326 -12.97 10.42 -0.47
C ARG A 326 -12.01 9.28 -0.17
N VAL A 327 -12.46 8.21 0.50
CA VAL A 327 -11.59 7.12 0.96
C VAL A 327 -12.05 5.76 0.45
N LYS A 328 -13.36 5.49 0.44
CA LYS A 328 -13.91 4.21 -0.02
C LYS A 328 -13.38 3.78 -1.41
N PRO A 329 -13.32 4.66 -2.43
CA PRO A 329 -12.78 4.28 -3.74
C PRO A 329 -11.32 3.81 -3.71
N ALA A 330 -10.54 4.26 -2.72
CA ALA A 330 -9.14 3.88 -2.54
C ALA A 330 -8.94 2.58 -1.75
N ILE A 331 -9.99 1.96 -1.22
CA ILE A 331 -9.88 0.70 -0.44
C ILE A 331 -10.62 -0.48 -1.08
N GLU A 332 -11.15 -0.33 -2.30
CA GLU A 332 -11.82 -1.43 -3.02
C GLU A 332 -10.86 -2.61 -3.29
N VAL A 333 -9.58 -2.33 -3.58
CA VAL A 333 -8.58 -3.42 -3.67
C VAL A 333 -8.36 -4.09 -2.31
N ALA A 334 -8.25 -3.32 -1.22
CA ALA A 334 -8.02 -3.90 0.11
C ALA A 334 -9.20 -4.74 0.61
N THR A 335 -10.44 -4.33 0.33
CA THR A 335 -11.63 -5.12 0.70
C THR A 335 -11.77 -6.39 -0.14
N LEU A 336 -11.31 -6.38 -1.40
CA LEU A 336 -11.44 -7.51 -2.32
C LEU A 336 -10.23 -8.45 -2.31
N CYS A 337 -9.04 -7.99 -1.96
CA CYS A 337 -7.81 -8.79 -2.02
C CYS A 337 -7.16 -9.02 -0.65
N GLY A 338 -7.59 -8.31 0.39
CA GLY A 338 -6.91 -8.35 1.67
C GLY A 338 -5.69 -7.43 1.75
N ASN A 339 -4.87 -7.63 2.78
CA ASN A 339 -3.65 -6.86 3.01
C ASN A 339 -2.52 -7.35 2.11
N MET A 340 -1.98 -6.49 1.25
CA MET A 340 -0.80 -6.73 0.41
C MET A 340 0.49 -6.16 1.04
N TYR A 341 0.50 -5.97 2.37
CA TYR A 341 1.53 -5.27 3.13
C TYR A 341 2.07 -4.01 2.44
N THR A 342 3.30 -4.05 1.90
CA THR A 342 3.95 -2.88 1.29
C THR A 342 3.24 -2.36 0.05
N GLY A 343 2.52 -3.23 -0.68
CA GLY A 343 1.74 -2.87 -1.85
C GLY A 343 0.41 -2.19 -1.52
N THR A 344 -0.13 -2.35 -0.31
CA THR A 344 -1.52 -2.01 0.01
C THR A 344 -1.88 -0.54 -0.26
N VAL A 345 -1.03 0.40 0.17
CA VAL A 345 -1.33 1.84 0.00
C VAL A 345 -1.27 2.25 -1.48
N TRP A 346 -0.37 1.66 -2.25
CA TRP A 346 -0.18 1.96 -3.67
C TRP A 346 -1.24 1.27 -4.54
N ALA A 347 -1.66 0.07 -4.14
CA ALA A 347 -2.83 -0.59 -4.70
C ALA A 347 -4.10 0.24 -4.43
N GLY A 348 -4.16 0.92 -3.27
CA GLY A 348 -5.21 1.87 -2.96
C GLY A 348 -5.21 3.11 -3.87
N LEU A 349 -4.04 3.61 -4.26
CA LEU A 349 -3.95 4.67 -5.28
C LEU A 349 -4.46 4.16 -6.65
N ALA A 350 -4.05 2.96 -7.09
CA ALA A 350 -4.56 2.36 -8.32
C ALA A 350 -6.08 2.13 -8.27
N SER A 351 -6.60 1.71 -7.11
CA SER A 351 -8.03 1.61 -6.83
C SER A 351 -8.73 2.94 -7.05
N LEU A 352 -8.24 4.00 -6.41
CA LEU A 352 -8.81 5.34 -6.53
C LEU A 352 -8.90 5.78 -8.00
N LEU A 353 -7.82 5.62 -8.76
CA LEU A 353 -7.79 5.98 -10.20
C LEU A 353 -8.84 5.22 -11.01
N SER A 354 -9.12 3.97 -10.65
CA SER A 354 -10.06 3.11 -11.39
C SER A 354 -11.53 3.36 -11.04
N TYR A 355 -11.82 3.81 -9.82
CA TYR A 355 -13.18 4.02 -9.32
C TYR A 355 -13.64 5.49 -9.36
N VAL A 356 -12.74 6.43 -9.64
CA VAL A 356 -13.03 7.87 -9.70
C VAL A 356 -12.59 8.43 -11.05
N LYS A 357 -13.43 9.30 -11.62
CA LYS A 357 -13.05 10.08 -12.81
C LYS A 357 -12.26 11.32 -12.39
N PHE A 358 -11.09 11.50 -13.00
CA PHE A 358 -10.27 12.68 -12.81
C PHE A 358 -10.36 13.57 -14.04
N ASP A 359 -10.69 14.85 -13.82
CA ASP A 359 -10.64 15.89 -14.86
C ASP A 359 -9.29 16.60 -14.77
N PRO A 360 -8.43 16.55 -15.80
CA PRO A 360 -7.15 17.24 -15.80
C PRO A 360 -7.26 18.77 -15.63
N SER A 361 -8.43 19.37 -15.93
CA SER A 361 -8.68 20.80 -15.70
C SER A 361 -8.96 21.14 -14.23
N GLU A 362 -9.25 20.13 -13.40
CA GLU A 362 -9.47 20.27 -11.96
C GLU A 362 -8.52 19.37 -11.17
N PRO A 363 -7.25 19.77 -10.98
CA PRO A 363 -6.28 18.97 -10.23
C PRO A 363 -6.79 18.58 -8.84
N LYS A 364 -6.76 17.28 -8.54
CA LYS A 364 -7.21 16.74 -7.25
C LYS A 364 -6.02 16.34 -6.39
N ARG A 365 -6.05 16.71 -5.11
CA ARG A 365 -5.04 16.32 -4.12
C ARG A 365 -5.43 15.02 -3.42
N VAL A 366 -4.51 14.06 -3.43
CA VAL A 366 -4.64 12.78 -2.75
C VAL A 366 -3.68 12.75 -1.56
N GLY A 367 -4.22 12.58 -0.35
CA GLY A 367 -3.41 12.27 0.83
C GLY A 367 -3.01 10.79 0.82
N ILE A 368 -1.79 10.47 1.25
CA ILE A 368 -1.28 9.11 1.28
C ILE A 368 -0.69 8.86 2.68
N PHE A 369 -1.22 7.89 3.42
CA PHE A 369 -0.65 7.47 4.70
C PHE A 369 -0.12 6.05 4.61
N SER A 370 1.18 5.88 4.81
CA SER A 370 1.85 4.60 4.84
C SER A 370 2.36 4.30 6.24
N TYR A 371 2.19 3.06 6.66
CA TYR A 371 2.57 2.56 7.97
C TYR A 371 3.23 1.18 7.82
N GLY A 372 4.22 0.89 8.64
CA GLY A 372 4.75 -0.44 8.86
C GLY A 372 5.15 -0.58 10.33
N SER A 373 4.74 -1.68 10.95
CA SER A 373 5.04 -2.01 12.35
C SER A 373 6.54 -2.04 12.66
N GLY A 374 6.88 -1.90 13.96
CA GLY A 374 8.27 -1.82 14.43
C GLY A 374 8.76 -0.47 15.01
N LEU A 375 8.29 0.72 14.64
CA LEU A 375 7.43 1.13 13.53
C LEU A 375 8.03 2.30 12.74
N ALA A 376 7.67 2.38 11.46
CA ALA A 376 7.96 3.49 10.58
C ALA A 376 6.70 3.89 9.80
N SER A 377 6.48 5.19 9.63
CA SER A 377 5.30 5.70 8.94
C SER A 377 5.58 7.03 8.26
N SER A 378 4.78 7.35 7.24
CA SER A 378 4.78 8.68 6.63
C SER A 378 3.41 9.06 6.07
N MET A 379 3.11 10.35 6.18
CA MET A 379 2.05 11.01 5.42
C MET A 379 2.67 11.83 4.30
N LEU A 380 2.21 11.58 3.08
CA LEU A 380 2.60 12.24 1.84
C LEU A 380 1.37 12.85 1.19
N SER A 381 1.58 13.68 0.16
CA SER A 381 0.52 14.06 -0.76
C SER A 381 0.95 13.94 -2.22
N ALA A 382 -0.01 13.64 -3.07
CA ALA A 382 0.11 13.67 -4.51
C ALA A 382 -0.99 14.57 -5.11
N LYS A 383 -0.78 15.03 -6.33
CA LYS A 383 -1.78 15.72 -7.14
C LYS A 383 -1.95 14.99 -8.46
N VAL A 384 -3.19 14.64 -8.78
CA VAL A 384 -3.55 14.19 -10.12
C VAL A 384 -3.76 15.45 -10.95
N VAL A 385 -2.80 15.74 -11.84
CA VAL A 385 -2.74 16.98 -12.65
C VAL A 385 -2.89 16.71 -14.16
N GLY A 386 -2.68 15.46 -14.59
CA GLY A 386 -2.74 15.05 -15.98
C GLY A 386 -3.81 13.99 -16.25
N ASP A 387 -3.94 13.60 -17.51
CA ASP A 387 -4.83 12.51 -17.90
C ASP A 387 -4.31 11.16 -17.40
N VAL A 388 -5.17 10.43 -16.69
CA VAL A 388 -4.91 9.10 -16.15
C VAL A 388 -5.70 8.01 -16.87
N SER A 389 -6.44 8.34 -17.94
CA SER A 389 -7.28 7.41 -18.70
C SER A 389 -6.51 6.18 -19.18
N THR A 390 -5.28 6.37 -19.68
CA THR A 390 -4.41 5.28 -20.13
C THR A 390 -4.03 4.37 -18.97
N ILE A 391 -3.76 4.91 -17.78
CA ILE A 391 -3.46 4.10 -16.59
C ILE A 391 -4.68 3.24 -16.24
N VAL A 392 -5.87 3.83 -16.22
CA VAL A 392 -7.12 3.11 -15.90
C VAL A 392 -7.40 2.00 -16.92
N GLU A 393 -7.25 2.30 -18.22
CA GLU A 393 -7.41 1.32 -19.30
C GLU A 393 -6.43 0.16 -19.16
N LYS A 394 -5.13 0.43 -18.96
CA LYS A 394 -4.10 -0.62 -18.86
C LYS A 394 -4.22 -1.45 -17.59
N LEU A 395 -4.64 -0.85 -16.47
CA LEU A 395 -4.88 -1.59 -15.23
C LEU A 395 -5.99 -2.61 -15.40
N ASP A 396 -7.09 -2.22 -16.05
CA ASP A 396 -8.35 -2.99 -16.17
C ASP A 396 -8.81 -3.55 -14.81
N LEU A 397 -8.64 -2.73 -13.76
CA LEU A 397 -8.61 -3.21 -12.38
C LEU A 397 -9.95 -3.83 -11.96
N ILE A 398 -11.06 -3.16 -12.26
CA ILE A 398 -12.40 -3.58 -11.83
C ILE A 398 -12.77 -4.92 -12.47
N ASN A 399 -12.52 -5.09 -13.78
CA ASN A 399 -12.83 -6.34 -14.47
C ASN A 399 -11.95 -7.48 -13.96
N ARG A 400 -10.65 -7.25 -13.76
CA ARG A 400 -9.72 -8.25 -13.21
C ARG A 400 -10.06 -8.67 -11.78
N LEU A 401 -10.53 -7.74 -10.94
CA LEU A 401 -10.99 -8.07 -9.58
C LEU A 401 -12.22 -8.97 -9.60
N ASN A 402 -13.16 -8.69 -10.52
CA ASN A 402 -14.40 -9.44 -10.70
C ASN A 402 -14.21 -10.80 -11.39
N SER A 403 -13.15 -10.96 -12.21
CA SER A 403 -12.86 -12.20 -12.92
C SER A 403 -12.11 -13.25 -12.07
N ARG A 404 -11.85 -12.95 -10.79
CA ARG A 404 -11.17 -13.87 -9.87
C ARG A 404 -12.03 -15.09 -9.54
N VAL A 405 -11.37 -16.18 -9.23
CA VAL A 405 -11.99 -17.45 -8.84
C VAL A 405 -12.15 -17.46 -7.32
N VAL A 406 -13.40 -17.52 -6.86
CA VAL A 406 -13.72 -17.68 -5.44
C VAL A 406 -13.70 -19.16 -5.08
N LEU A 407 -12.85 -19.54 -4.13
CA LEU A 407 -12.71 -20.91 -3.65
C LEU A 407 -13.29 -21.08 -2.24
N PRO A 408 -13.72 -22.30 -1.87
CA PRO A 408 -14.13 -22.59 -0.50
C PRO A 408 -12.98 -22.36 0.51
N PRO A 409 -13.28 -22.01 1.78
CA PRO A 409 -12.28 -21.83 2.83
C PRO A 409 -11.31 -23.01 3.01
N GLN A 410 -11.78 -24.24 2.79
CA GLN A 410 -10.94 -25.44 2.86
C GLN A 410 -9.77 -25.39 1.85
N SER A 411 -10.00 -24.89 0.64
CA SER A 411 -8.95 -24.74 -0.38
C SER A 411 -7.90 -23.71 0.03
N TYR A 412 -8.29 -22.66 0.76
CA TYR A 412 -7.33 -21.70 1.33
C TYR A 412 -6.40 -22.36 2.35
N VAL A 413 -6.94 -23.21 3.23
CA VAL A 413 -6.15 -23.96 4.22
C VAL A 413 -5.16 -24.90 3.52
N GLU A 414 -5.62 -25.64 2.52
CA GLU A 414 -4.77 -26.57 1.73
C GLU A 414 -3.62 -25.84 1.04
N MET A 415 -3.86 -24.67 0.45
CA MET A 415 -2.80 -23.88 -0.20
C MET A 415 -1.81 -23.28 0.82
N CYS A 416 -2.29 -22.87 1.99
CA CYS A 416 -1.40 -22.48 3.10
C CYS A 416 -0.50 -23.65 3.51
N ASP A 417 -1.02 -24.87 3.55
CA ASP A 417 -0.24 -26.07 3.87
C ASP A 417 0.78 -26.41 2.78
N LEU A 418 0.43 -26.29 1.50
CA LEU A 418 1.39 -26.42 0.39
C LEU A 418 2.55 -25.45 0.55
N ARG A 419 2.23 -24.19 0.84
CA ARG A 419 3.25 -23.15 1.03
C ARG A 419 4.12 -23.39 2.26
N LYS A 420 3.52 -23.77 3.39
CA LYS A 420 4.24 -24.17 4.60
C LYS A 420 5.18 -25.34 4.33
N HIS A 421 4.78 -26.29 3.49
CA HIS A 421 5.63 -27.42 3.10
C HIS A 421 6.81 -26.97 2.21
N ALA A 422 6.59 -26.00 1.32
CA ALA A 422 7.62 -25.42 0.45
C ALA A 422 8.63 -24.52 1.19
N HIS A 423 8.22 -23.92 2.32
CA HIS A 423 9.05 -22.97 3.07
C HIS A 423 10.40 -23.59 3.49
N LEU A 424 11.49 -22.87 3.18
CA LEU A 424 12.88 -23.27 3.44
C LEU A 424 13.30 -24.65 2.88
N LYS A 425 12.61 -25.16 1.85
CA LYS A 425 13.01 -26.39 1.18
C LYS A 425 14.01 -26.13 0.04
N LYS A 426 14.90 -27.10 -0.15
CA LYS A 426 15.75 -27.32 -1.32
C LYS A 426 15.39 -28.65 -1.95
N ASN A 427 15.79 -28.89 -3.20
CA ASN A 427 15.33 -30.05 -3.99
C ASN A 427 13.81 -30.15 -4.02
N PHE A 428 13.15 -29.01 -4.19
CA PHE A 428 11.70 -28.88 -4.12
C PHE A 428 11.13 -28.58 -5.50
N LYS A 429 10.06 -29.29 -5.85
CA LYS A 429 9.25 -28.99 -7.03
C LYS A 429 7.84 -28.64 -6.55
N PRO A 430 7.35 -27.41 -6.81
CA PRO A 430 6.00 -27.02 -6.48
C PRO A 430 4.97 -27.95 -7.10
N SER A 431 3.90 -28.22 -6.34
CA SER A 431 2.82 -29.14 -6.70
C SER A 431 1.53 -28.44 -7.10
N GLY A 432 1.42 -27.13 -6.85
CA GLY A 432 0.29 -26.30 -7.22
C GLY A 432 -0.02 -26.33 -8.72
N ASN A 433 -1.27 -26.01 -9.06
CA ASN A 433 -1.76 -26.10 -10.44
C ASN A 433 -1.45 -24.80 -11.20
N THR A 434 -0.66 -24.89 -12.27
CA THR A 434 -0.30 -23.73 -13.09
C THR A 434 -1.46 -23.22 -13.96
N GLU A 435 -2.49 -24.04 -14.21
CA GLU A 435 -3.67 -23.63 -14.98
C GLU A 435 -4.58 -22.67 -14.23
N THR A 436 -4.36 -22.51 -12.92
CA THR A 436 -5.09 -21.53 -12.10
C THR A 436 -4.35 -20.22 -11.98
N LEU A 437 -3.42 -19.90 -12.87
CA LEU A 437 -2.70 -18.62 -12.92
C LEU A 437 -3.23 -17.75 -14.06
N PHE A 438 -3.14 -16.43 -13.91
CA PHE A 438 -3.36 -15.52 -15.03
C PHE A 438 -2.30 -15.75 -16.13
N PRO A 439 -2.67 -15.60 -17.42
CA PRO A 439 -1.68 -15.51 -18.49
C PRO A 439 -0.67 -14.39 -18.23
N GLY A 440 0.61 -14.67 -18.46
CA GLY A 440 1.73 -13.76 -18.17
C GLY A 440 2.23 -13.79 -16.73
N THR A 441 1.64 -14.59 -15.83
CA THR A 441 2.14 -14.79 -14.47
C THR A 441 3.42 -15.61 -14.46
N TYR A 442 4.46 -15.10 -13.80
CA TYR A 442 5.64 -15.87 -13.46
C TYR A 442 5.32 -16.82 -12.30
N TYR A 443 5.78 -18.07 -12.39
CA TYR A 443 5.59 -19.07 -11.36
C TYR A 443 6.86 -19.90 -11.12
N LEU A 444 7.01 -20.38 -9.90
CA LEU A 444 8.11 -21.23 -9.46
C LEU A 444 7.98 -22.63 -10.05
N THR A 445 9.05 -23.12 -10.68
CA THR A 445 9.11 -24.47 -11.26
C THR A 445 9.96 -25.42 -10.44
N GLU A 446 11.03 -24.91 -9.83
CA GLU A 446 12.01 -25.71 -9.12
C GLU A 446 12.82 -24.85 -8.13
N VAL A 447 13.14 -25.45 -6.98
CA VAL A 447 14.20 -25.01 -6.08
C VAL A 447 15.22 -26.15 -6.01
N ASP A 448 16.43 -25.92 -6.48
CA ASP A 448 17.46 -26.98 -6.53
C ASP A 448 18.15 -27.22 -5.17
N ASP A 449 19.18 -28.07 -5.15
CA ASP A 449 19.94 -28.46 -3.97
C ASP A 449 20.74 -27.31 -3.33
N MET A 450 20.93 -26.22 -4.08
CA MET A 450 21.62 -25.00 -3.67
C MET A 450 20.65 -23.84 -3.40
N PHE A 451 19.36 -24.11 -3.26
CA PHE A 451 18.29 -23.11 -3.05
C PHE A 451 18.10 -22.13 -4.22
N ARG A 452 18.66 -22.41 -5.40
CA ARG A 452 18.45 -21.57 -6.58
C ARG A 452 17.06 -21.83 -7.12
N ARG A 453 16.31 -20.75 -7.35
CA ARG A 453 14.92 -20.78 -7.79
C ARG A 453 14.84 -20.57 -9.30
N LYS A 454 14.02 -21.37 -9.99
CA LYS A 454 13.74 -21.24 -11.42
C LYS A 454 12.28 -20.85 -11.64
N TYR A 455 12.05 -20.00 -12.64
CA TYR A 455 10.74 -19.46 -12.96
C TYR A 455 10.42 -19.66 -14.44
N GLU A 456 9.15 -19.88 -14.73
CA GLU A 456 8.57 -19.85 -16.06
C GLU A 456 7.40 -18.85 -16.09
N VAL A 457 6.90 -18.54 -17.28
CA VAL A 457 5.77 -17.63 -17.48
C VAL A 457 4.59 -18.43 -18.00
N LYS A 458 3.43 -18.28 -17.35
CA LYS A 458 2.17 -18.86 -17.83
C LYS A 458 1.84 -18.27 -19.19
N ALA A 459 1.68 -19.13 -20.19
CA ALA A 459 1.30 -18.74 -21.54
C ALA A 459 -0.08 -18.06 -21.59
#